data_AF-A0A3A2Z2C6-F1
#
_entry.id   AF-A0A3A2Z2C6-F1
#
_cell.length_a   1.000
_cell.length_b   1.000
_cell.length_c   1.000
_cell.angle_alpha   90.00
_cell.angle_beta   90.00
_cell.angle_gamma   90.00
#
_symmetry.space_group_name_H-M   'P 1'
#
loop_
_entity.id
_entity.type
_entity.pdbx_description
1 polymer ?
#
loop_
_entity_poly.entity_id
_entity_poly.type
_entity_poly.pdbx_seq_one_letter_code
_entity_poly.pdbx_strand_id
1 'polypeptide(L)' 'MASPSAPVDLPQTLLEPVLVRHATRNGFTTRFNTTLLSFEEDGDGLVIATVRDDLSKQEYRICTRYLFGADGGRSQV' A
#
# COMPACT_ATOMS: atom_id res chain seq x y z
N MET A 1 -19.99 24.22 -18.55
CA MET A 1 -18.63 23.65 -18.69
C MET A 1 -18.73 22.17 -18.33
N ALA A 2 -18.39 21.27 -19.25
CA ALA A 2 -18.42 19.82 -19.02
C ALA A 2 -16.99 19.29 -18.83
N SER A 3 -16.82 18.23 -18.03
CA SER A 3 -15.54 17.53 -17.88
C SER A 3 -15.06 16.98 -19.23
N PRO A 4 -13.74 17.03 -19.54
CA PRO A 4 -13.19 16.41 -20.75
C PRO A 4 -13.22 14.87 -20.72
N SER A 5 -13.56 14.25 -19.58
CA SER A 5 -13.64 12.81 -19.40
C SER A 5 -15.08 12.35 -19.14
N ALA A 6 -15.50 11.28 -19.82
CA ALA A 6 -16.79 10.63 -19.61
C ALA A 6 -16.74 9.64 -18.43
N PRO A 7 -17.84 9.46 -17.66
CA PRO A 7 -17.95 8.38 -16.70
C PRO A 7 -17.82 7.01 -17.38
N VAL A 8 -17.21 6.05 -16.68
CA VAL A 8 -17.08 4.67 -17.13
C VAL A 8 -17.40 3.73 -15.97
N ASP A 9 -18.04 2.62 -16.28
CA ASP A 9 -18.18 1.49 -15.35
C ASP A 9 -17.05 0.49 -15.60
N LEU A 10 -16.12 0.41 -14.65
CA LEU A 10 -14.96 -0.48 -14.72
C LEU A 10 -14.84 -1.20 -13.37
N PRO A 11 -15.05 -2.52 -13.31
CA PRO A 11 -14.97 -3.25 -12.06
C PRO A 11 -13.55 -3.24 -11.49
N GLN A 12 -13.46 -3.27 -10.16
CA GLN A 12 -12.20 -3.25 -9.41
C GLN A 12 -11.26 -4.40 -9.80
N THR A 13 -11.80 -5.58 -10.13
CA THR A 13 -11.05 -6.74 -10.62
C THR A 13 -10.28 -6.47 -11.93
N LEU A 14 -10.73 -5.50 -12.72
CA LEU A 14 -10.04 -5.06 -13.95
C LEU A 14 -9.20 -3.80 -13.71
N LEU A 15 -9.66 -2.88 -12.87
CA LEU A 15 -8.97 -1.63 -12.55
C LEU A 15 -7.69 -1.87 -11.75
N GLU A 16 -7.74 -2.66 -10.67
CA GLU A 16 -6.60 -2.85 -9.77
C GLU A 16 -5.34 -3.38 -10.47
N PRO A 17 -5.42 -4.43 -11.33
CA PRO A 17 -4.24 -4.90 -12.04
C PRO A 17 -3.62 -3.85 -12.97
N VAL A 18 -4.42 -2.92 -13.50
CA VAL A 18 -3.92 -1.81 -14.34
C VAL A 18 -3.13 -0.84 -13.48
N LEU A 19 -3.66 -0.44 -12.32
CA LEU A 19 -3.00 0.48 -11.40
C LEU A 19 -1.70 -0.10 -10.84
N VAL A 20 -1.71 -1.35 -10.38
CA VAL A 20 -0.53 -2.04 -9.85
C VAL A 20 0.56 -2.16 -10.91
N ARG A 21 0.19 -2.51 -12.15
CA ARG A 21 1.12 -2.60 -13.27
C ARG A 21 1.71 -1.24 -13.62
N HIS A 22 0.91 -0.18 -13.58
CA HIS A 22 1.41 1.17 -13.79
C HIS A 22 2.39 1.58 -12.69
N ALA A 23 2.05 1.38 -11.42
CA ALA A 23 2.90 1.74 -10.29
C ALA A 23 4.26 1.02 -10.36
N THR A 24 4.26 -0.30 -10.55
CA THR A 24 5.48 -1.11 -10.63
C THR A 24 6.38 -0.71 -11.82
N ARG A 25 5.79 -0.38 -12.97
CA ARG A 25 6.54 0.15 -14.13
C ARG A 25 7.14 1.53 -13.90
N ASN A 26 6.59 2.31 -12.96
CA ASN A 26 7.06 3.65 -12.62
C ASN A 26 7.88 3.68 -11.31
N GLY A 27 8.49 2.54 -10.93
CA GLY A 27 9.48 2.49 -9.84
C GLY A 27 8.91 2.25 -8.45
N PHE A 28 7.61 2.03 -8.30
CA PHE A 28 7.06 1.60 -7.01
C PHE A 28 7.38 0.13 -6.74
N THR A 29 7.90 -0.15 -5.55
CA THR A 29 8.02 -1.54 -5.07
C THR A 29 6.69 -1.96 -4.47
N THR A 30 6.01 -2.91 -5.11
CA THR A 30 4.76 -3.48 -4.60
C THR A 30 5.02 -4.87 -4.05
N ARG A 31 4.52 -5.15 -2.83
CA ARG A 31 4.57 -6.47 -2.19
C ARG A 31 3.17 -6.88 -1.76
N PHE A 32 2.72 -8.02 -2.27
CA PHE A 32 1.49 -8.69 -1.83
C PHE A 32 1.82 -9.76 -0.78
N ASN A 33 0.80 -10.31 -0.12
CA ASN A 33 0.96 -11.27 0.98
C ASN A 33 1.91 -10.75 2.06
N THR A 34 1.85 -9.45 2.33
CA THR A 34 2.64 -8.80 3.37
C THR A 34 1.67 -8.05 4.28
N THR A 35 1.61 -8.45 5.54
CA THR A 35 0.70 -7.87 6.53
C THR A 35 1.46 -6.90 7.43
N LEU A 36 0.95 -5.68 7.58
CA LEU A 36 1.42 -4.75 8.63
C LEU A 36 0.92 -5.25 9.99
N LEU A 37 1.83 -5.45 10.93
CA LEU A 37 1.51 -5.92 12.29
C LEU A 37 1.45 -4.79 13.30
N SER A 38 2.42 -3.87 13.23
CA SER A 38 2.51 -2.71 14.11
C SER A 38 3.43 -1.65 13.50
N PHE A 39 3.35 -0.43 14.01
CA PHE A 39 4.31 0.62 13.71
C PHE A 39 4.51 1.52 14.92
N GLU A 40 5.69 2.13 15.00
CA GLU A 40 6.05 3.10 16.03
C GLU A 40 6.87 4.23 15.39
N GLU A 41 6.79 5.42 15.97
CA GLU A 41 7.66 6.54 15.61
C GLU A 41 8.90 6.51 16.50
N ASP A 42 10.07 6.63 15.89
CA ASP A 42 11.31 6.83 16.63
C ASP A 42 11.48 8.30 17.06
N GLY A 43 12.45 8.53 17.94
CA GLY A 43 12.74 9.88 18.47
C GLY A 43 13.26 10.87 17.42
N ASP A 44 13.61 10.41 16.22
CA ASP A 44 14.11 11.20 15.10
C ASP A 44 13.02 11.49 14.04
N GLY A 45 11.77 11.06 14.29
CA GLY A 45 10.62 11.29 13.43
C GLY A 45 10.51 10.32 12.25
N LEU A 46 11.16 9.16 12.31
CA LEU A 46 10.96 8.06 11.37
C LEU A 46 9.92 7.08 11.91
N VAL A 47 9.13 6.49 11.02
CA VAL A 47 8.21 5.41 11.33
C VAL A 47 8.91 4.08 11.09
N ILE A 48 8.94 3.23 12.11
CA ILE A 48 9.40 1.85 12.04
C ILE A 48 8.17 0.93 12.00
N ALA A 49 7.90 0.35 10.83
CA ALA A 49 6.80 -0.58 10.62
C ALA A 49 7.29 -2.03 10.70
N THR A 50 6.65 -2.84 11.56
CA THR A 50 6.86 -4.29 11.59
C THR A 50 5.85 -4.96 10.67
N VAL A 51 6.36 -5.72 9.70
CA VAL A 51 5.54 -6.42 8.70
C VAL A 51 5.87 -7.90 8.70
N ARG A 52 4.92 -8.73 8.26
CA ARG A 52 5.08 -10.17 8.08
C ARG A 52 4.84 -10.54 6.62
N ASP A 53 5.78 -11.26 6.02
CA ASP A 53 5.51 -11.99 4.79
C ASP A 53 4.67 -13.24 5.13
N ASP A 54 3.45 -13.29 4.64
CA ASP A 54 2.51 -14.36 4.96
C ASP A 54 2.82 -15.67 4.23
N LEU A 55 3.69 -15.66 3.21
CA LEU A 55 4.15 -16.87 2.55
C LEU A 55 5.26 -17.54 3.36
N SER A 56 6.33 -16.79 3.68
CA SER A 56 7.48 -17.31 4.43
C SER A 56 7.27 -17.32 5.96
N LYS A 57 6.25 -16.61 6.45
CA LYS A 57 6.00 -16.31 7.87
C LYS A 57 7.11 -15.50 8.54
N GLN A 58 8.03 -14.92 7.77
CA GLN A 58 9.10 -14.10 8.31
C GLN A 58 8.61 -12.69 8.64
N GLU A 59 8.95 -12.22 9.83
CA GLU A 59 8.72 -10.85 10.26
C GLU A 59 9.98 -10.01 10.05
N TYR A 60 9.80 -8.78 9.57
CA TYR A 60 10.90 -7.84 9.35
C TYR A 60 10.41 -6.40 9.49
N ARG A 61 11.35 -5.46 9.55
CA ARG A 61 11.08 -4.04 9.79
C ARG A 61 11.34 -3.20 8.54
N ILE A 62 10.51 -2.20 8.33
CA ILE A 62 10.65 -1.17 7.30
C ILE A 62 10.75 0.18 8.00
N CYS A 63 11.86 0.90 7.79
CA CYS A 63 12.00 2.29 8.24
C CYS A 63 11.58 3.23 7.11
N THR A 64 10.66 4.14 7.41
CA THR A 64 10.12 5.12 6.45
C THR A 64 9.91 6.46 7.15
N ARG A 65 9.82 7.55 6.39
CA ARG A 65 9.46 8.87 6.96
C ARG A 65 7.96 9.01 7.18
N TYR A 66 7.17 8.30 6.39
CA TYR A 66 5.70 8.38 6.43
C TYR A 66 5.09 7.01 6.14
N LEU A 67 3.94 6.78 6.74
CA LEU A 67 3.10 5.61 6.53
C LEU A 67 1.70 6.09 6.12
N PHE A 68 1.18 5.59 4.99
CA PHE A 68 -0.12 5.97 4.47
C PHE A 68 -1.13 4.82 4.69
N GLY A 69 -2.18 5.06 5.47
CA GLY A 69 -3.27 4.12 5.70
C GLY A 69 -4.23 4.08 4.50
N ALA A 70 -4.16 3.02 3.72
CA ALA A 70 -5.03 2.74 2.58
C ALA A 70 -5.58 1.29 2.62
N ASP A 71 -5.83 0.79 3.82
CA ASP A 71 -6.15 -0.61 4.18
C ASP A 71 -7.66 -0.87 4.36
N GLY A 72 -8.51 0.12 4.04
CA GLY A 72 -9.96 -0.06 3.88
C GLY A 72 -10.76 0.07 5.17
N GLY A 73 -12.00 -0.45 5.16
CA GLY A 73 -13.03 -0.12 6.17
C GLY A 73 -12.79 -0.62 7.60
N ARG A 74 -11.73 -1.42 7.84
CA ARG A 74 -11.32 -1.88 9.18
C ARG A 74 -9.86 -1.54 9.45
N SER A 75 -9.48 -0.31 9.09
CA SER A 75 -8.12 0.22 9.21
C SER A 75 -7.48 -0.16 10.54
N GLN A 76 -6.26 -0.69 10.48
CA GLN A 76 -5.39 -0.90 11.64
C GLN A 76 -4.29 0.18 11.72
N VAL A 77 -4.30 1.11 10.75
CA VAL A 77 -3.47 2.31 10.70
C VAL A 77 -4.22 3.50 11.26
#